data_AF-A0A7J8JNT7-F1
#
_entry.id   AF-A0A7J8JNT7-F1
#
_cell.length_a   1.000
_cell.length_b   1.000
_cell.length_c   1.000
_cell.angle_alpha   90.00
_cell.angle_beta   90.00
_cell.angle_gamma   90.00
#
_symmetry.space_group_name_H-M   'P 1'
#
loop_
_entity.id
_entity.type
_entity.pdbx_description
1 polymer ?
#
loop_
_entity_poly.entity_id
_entity_poly.type
_entity_poly.pdbx_seq_one_letter_code
_entity_poly.pdbx_strand_id
1 'polypeptide(L)'
;MIYAMKKAQIFWASVCLLLSCASVPLNAVPEDNEGHNVTVAELPPLKLKHPFCGFKADDGPCKAMLKRFFFNIHTQQCEEFIYGGCEGNQNRFESLEECKEKCARDYPKKTGRKKTTLQKEKPDFCFLEEDPGICRGYITRYFYNNQSRQCEHFKYGGCLGNLNNFESLDECKNTCEDTLNDFQVDDYRTQLDPVNNDSLTLQPTKLPSFLALCFSLTFCFIRLNITC
;
A
#
# COMPACT_ATOMS: atom_id res chain seq x y z
N MET A 1 31.50 -79.27 -18.56
CA MET A 1 31.22 -78.83 -17.18
C MET A 1 31.16 -77.31 -17.15
N ILE A 2 30.08 -76.80 -16.54
CA ILE A 2 29.89 -75.44 -16.02
C ILE A 2 29.54 -74.35 -17.05
N TYR A 3 28.25 -74.36 -17.35
CA TYR A 3 27.29 -73.27 -17.58
C TYR A 3 27.80 -71.80 -17.58
N ALA A 4 27.51 -71.12 -18.70
CA ALA A 4 27.49 -69.68 -18.82
C ALA A 4 26.18 -69.10 -18.25
N MET A 5 26.26 -68.14 -17.33
CA MET A 5 25.13 -67.27 -16.95
C MET A 5 25.58 -65.80 -16.78
N LYS A 6 25.27 -65.02 -17.82
CA LYS A 6 24.70 -63.66 -17.83
C LYS A 6 25.40 -62.55 -17.01
N LYS A 7 26.11 -61.70 -17.75
CA LYS A 7 26.55 -60.31 -17.45
C LYS A 7 25.44 -59.31 -17.06
N ALA A 8 24.24 -59.77 -16.69
CA ALA A 8 23.08 -58.92 -16.38
C ALA A 8 22.80 -58.74 -14.87
N GLN A 9 23.64 -59.31 -13.98
CA GLN A 9 23.42 -59.28 -12.52
C GLN A 9 24.39 -58.36 -11.76
N ILE A 10 25.31 -57.67 -12.46
CA ILE A 10 26.25 -56.71 -11.83
C ILE A 10 25.72 -55.27 -11.91
N PHE A 11 24.76 -54.98 -12.79
CA PHE A 11 24.16 -53.64 -12.92
C PHE A 11 22.98 -53.36 -11.98
N TRP A 12 22.43 -54.36 -11.30
CA TRP A 12 21.32 -54.18 -10.36
C TRP A 12 21.76 -54.07 -8.89
N ALA A 13 22.95 -54.60 -8.55
CA ALA A 13 23.51 -54.47 -7.20
C ALA A 13 24.02 -53.04 -6.90
N SER A 14 24.38 -52.26 -7.92
CA SER A 14 24.83 -50.86 -7.75
C SER A 14 23.68 -49.84 -7.74
N VAL A 15 22.48 -50.22 -8.19
CA VAL A 15 21.27 -49.39 -8.13
C VAL A 15 20.51 -49.62 -6.81
N CYS A 16 20.65 -50.79 -6.17
CA CYS A 16 20.08 -51.05 -4.86
C CYS A 16 20.86 -50.43 -3.67
N LEU A 17 22.13 -50.05 -3.84
CA LEU A 17 22.89 -49.37 -2.78
C LEU A 17 22.63 -47.84 -2.72
N LEU A 18 21.92 -47.29 -3.72
CA LEU A 18 21.54 -45.88 -3.79
C LEU A 18 20.04 -45.64 -3.57
N LEU A 19 19.26 -46.68 -3.28
CA LEU A 19 17.81 -46.61 -3.03
C LEU A 19 17.39 -47.13 -1.64
N SER A 20 18.34 -47.30 -0.71
CA SER A 20 18.08 -47.70 0.67
C SER A 20 18.25 -46.58 1.72
N CYS A 21 18.29 -45.31 1.29
CA CYS A 21 18.17 -44.17 2.19
C CYS A 21 16.97 -43.29 1.79
N ALA A 22 15.83 -43.91 1.49
CA ALA A 22 14.56 -43.21 1.47
C ALA A 22 13.93 -43.26 2.86
N SER A 23 13.56 -42.06 3.34
CA SER A 23 12.66 -41.80 4.47
C SER A 23 13.12 -42.27 5.86
N VAL A 24 14.07 -41.54 6.45
CA VAL A 24 13.85 -41.16 7.85
C VAL A 24 12.54 -40.36 7.87
N PRO A 25 11.51 -40.77 8.63
CA PRO A 25 10.41 -39.85 8.88
C PRO A 25 11.02 -38.71 9.70
N LEU A 26 11.17 -37.53 9.07
CA LEU A 26 11.29 -36.32 9.86
C LEU A 26 10.02 -36.28 10.69
N ASN A 27 10.15 -36.58 11.98
CA ASN A 27 9.17 -36.15 12.95
C ASN A 27 9.08 -34.64 12.76
N ALA A 28 8.03 -34.20 12.07
CA ALA A 28 7.60 -32.83 12.12
C ALA A 28 7.27 -32.56 13.59
N VAL A 29 8.24 -31.96 14.28
CA VAL A 29 7.95 -31.19 15.48
C VAL A 29 6.87 -30.20 15.01
N PRO A 30 5.67 -30.21 15.60
CA PRO A 30 4.76 -29.11 15.40
C PRO A 30 5.54 -27.90 15.91
N GLU A 31 6.02 -27.06 14.98
CA GLU A 31 6.31 -25.68 15.32
C GLU A 31 4.96 -25.15 15.82
N ASP A 32 4.89 -25.11 17.13
CA ASP A 32 4.05 -24.24 17.90
C ASP A 32 3.83 -22.97 17.08
N ASN A 33 2.56 -22.81 16.70
CA ASN A 33 1.98 -21.55 16.31
C ASN A 33 2.09 -20.58 17.50
N GLU A 34 3.31 -20.19 17.84
CA GLU A 34 3.55 -18.82 18.25
C GLU A 34 3.40 -18.00 16.99
N GLY A 35 2.16 -17.61 16.75
CA GLY A 35 1.88 -16.36 16.06
C GLY A 35 2.68 -15.28 16.78
N HIS A 36 3.92 -15.09 16.35
CA HIS A 36 4.52 -13.79 16.35
C HIS A 36 3.56 -12.98 15.50
N ASN A 37 2.63 -12.32 16.19
CA ASN A 37 2.14 -11.03 15.78
C ASN A 37 3.40 -10.17 15.62
N VAL A 38 4.07 -10.35 14.47
CA VAL A 38 4.85 -9.32 13.86
C VAL A 38 3.79 -8.29 13.55
N THR A 39 3.53 -7.43 14.54
CA THR A 39 3.19 -6.06 14.24
C THR A 39 4.29 -5.64 13.29
N VAL A 40 4.04 -5.78 11.99
CA VAL A 40 4.79 -5.10 10.96
C VAL A 40 4.55 -3.66 11.34
N ALA A 41 5.45 -3.12 12.17
CA ALA A 41 5.58 -1.72 12.36
C ALA A 41 5.94 -1.24 10.96
N GLU A 42 4.91 -0.86 10.21
CA GLU A 42 5.00 -0.37 8.85
C GLU A 42 5.97 0.81 8.93
N LEU A 43 7.23 0.54 8.61
CA LEU A 43 8.29 1.52 8.74
C LEU A 43 7.89 2.63 7.78
N PRO A 44 7.76 3.87 8.28
CA PRO A 44 7.32 4.97 7.44
C PRO A 44 8.24 5.05 6.22
N PRO A 45 7.66 5.37 5.05
CA PRO A 45 8.37 5.37 3.79
C PRO A 45 9.67 6.15 3.88
N LEU A 46 10.77 5.53 3.47
CA LEU A 46 12.12 6.06 3.61
C LEU A 46 12.35 7.23 2.65
N LYS A 47 12.04 8.45 3.10
CA LYS A 47 12.46 9.68 2.42
C LYS A 47 13.89 10.03 2.83
N LEU A 48 14.86 9.66 2.00
CA LEU A 48 16.27 9.94 2.24
C LEU A 48 16.53 11.45 2.32
N LYS A 49 17.51 11.85 3.15
CA LYS A 49 17.98 13.24 3.22
C LYS A 49 18.75 13.62 1.95
N HIS A 50 19.58 12.70 1.46
CA HIS A 50 20.32 12.85 0.23
C HIS A 50 20.10 11.63 -0.67
N PRO A 51 19.85 11.79 -1.98
CA PRO A 51 19.59 10.66 -2.88
C PRO A 51 20.72 9.63 -2.91
N PHE A 52 21.98 10.09 -2.80
CA PHE A 52 23.13 9.20 -2.81
C PHE A 52 23.15 8.22 -1.63
N CYS A 53 22.48 8.51 -0.51
CA CYS A 53 22.37 7.59 0.60
C CYS A 53 21.67 6.27 0.21
N GLY A 54 20.95 6.26 -0.91
CA GLY A 54 20.29 5.05 -1.41
C GLY A 54 21.10 4.27 -2.43
N PHE A 55 22.31 4.71 -2.77
CA PHE A 55 23.19 3.91 -3.63
C PHE A 55 23.73 2.70 -2.87
N LYS A 56 24.05 1.61 -3.59
CA LYS A 56 24.68 0.44 -2.97
C LYS A 56 26.12 0.74 -2.59
N ALA A 57 26.66 -0.01 -1.62
CA ALA A 57 28.11 -0.08 -1.45
C ALA A 57 28.78 -0.45 -2.78
N ASP A 58 29.87 0.25 -3.11
CA ASP A 58 30.58 0.07 -4.36
C ASP A 58 32.09 0.05 -4.08
N ASP A 59 32.65 -1.15 -4.16
CA ASP A 59 34.04 -1.44 -3.87
C ASP A 59 34.97 -0.85 -4.96
N GLY A 60 34.44 -0.52 -6.13
CA GLY A 60 35.22 -0.08 -7.28
C GLY A 60 36.14 -1.18 -7.86
N PRO A 61 36.89 -0.88 -8.93
CA PRO A 61 37.71 -1.88 -9.61
C PRO A 61 39.07 -2.14 -8.93
N CYS A 62 39.54 -1.22 -8.10
CA CYS A 62 40.82 -1.33 -7.40
C CYS A 62 40.77 -2.38 -6.27
N LYS A 63 41.95 -2.78 -5.76
CA LYS A 63 42.12 -3.92 -4.82
C LYS A 63 42.72 -3.54 -3.46
N ALA A 64 42.67 -2.27 -3.07
CA ALA A 64 43.00 -1.89 -1.70
C ALA A 64 41.94 -2.44 -0.74
N MET A 65 42.31 -2.60 0.53
CA MET A 65 41.39 -3.04 1.58
C MET A 65 41.09 -1.89 2.53
N LEU A 66 40.39 -0.86 2.03
CA LEU A 66 40.06 0.32 2.82
C LEU A 66 38.71 0.14 3.49
N LYS A 67 38.69 -0.01 4.82
CA LYS A 67 37.43 0.00 5.57
C LYS A 67 36.75 1.36 5.40
N ARG A 68 35.49 1.34 4.99
CA ARG A 68 34.61 2.52 4.82
C ARG A 68 33.21 2.18 5.33
N PHE A 69 32.36 3.19 5.44
CA PHE A 69 30.96 3.03 5.84
C PHE A 69 30.03 3.43 4.70
N PHE A 70 28.89 2.78 4.57
CA PHE A 70 27.81 3.17 3.65
C PHE A 70 26.46 3.07 4.36
N PHE A 71 25.47 3.83 3.91
CA PHE A 71 24.10 3.70 4.42
C PHE A 71 23.39 2.55 3.69
N ASN A 72 23.04 1.51 4.42
CA ASN A 72 22.23 0.41 3.92
C ASN A 72 20.75 0.74 4.10
N ILE A 73 20.05 0.98 2.98
CA ILE A 73 18.62 1.32 2.98
C ILE A 73 17.71 0.19 3.48
N HIS A 74 18.16 -1.07 3.41
CA HIS A 74 17.35 -2.21 3.82
C HIS A 74 17.33 -2.35 5.34
N THR A 75 18.48 -2.14 5.98
CA THR A 75 18.60 -2.15 7.45
C THR A 75 18.37 -0.77 8.05
N GLN A 76 18.36 0.27 7.23
CA GLN A 76 18.33 1.69 7.62
C GLN A 76 19.49 2.07 8.54
N GLN A 77 20.63 1.41 8.38
CA GLN A 77 21.80 1.57 9.22
C GLN A 77 23.04 1.87 8.39
N CYS A 78 24.00 2.52 9.02
CA CYS A 78 25.33 2.68 8.46
C CYS A 78 26.16 1.44 8.77
N GLU A 79 26.64 0.78 7.72
CA GLU A 79 27.35 -0.50 7.79
C GLU A 79 28.76 -0.36 7.20
N GLU A 80 29.68 -1.21 7.65
CA GLU A 80 31.05 -1.26 7.14
C GLU A 80 31.12 -2.05 5.82
N PHE A 81 31.99 -1.60 4.91
CA PHE A 81 32.36 -2.35 3.71
C PHE A 81 33.82 -2.09 3.32
N ILE A 82 34.35 -2.88 2.37
CA ILE A 82 35.73 -2.76 1.90
C ILE A 82 35.77 -2.01 0.57
N TYR A 83 36.27 -0.79 0.58
CA TYR A 83 36.49 0.00 -0.62
C TYR A 83 37.86 -0.31 -1.24
N GLY A 84 37.84 -0.60 -2.54
CA GLY A 84 39.00 -0.95 -3.36
C GLY A 84 39.99 0.18 -3.58
N GLY A 85 39.63 1.43 -3.26
CA GLY A 85 40.55 2.58 -3.31
C GLY A 85 40.43 3.47 -4.55
N CYS A 86 39.58 3.13 -5.52
CA CYS A 86 39.26 4.01 -6.65
C CYS A 86 37.80 3.87 -7.13
N GLU A 87 37.30 4.90 -7.82
CA GLU A 87 35.92 5.00 -8.33
C GLU A 87 34.84 4.87 -7.23
N GLY A 88 33.78 4.11 -7.50
CA GLY A 88 32.62 3.95 -6.64
C GLY A 88 31.60 5.08 -6.75
N ASN A 89 30.82 5.26 -5.68
CA ASN A 89 29.78 6.28 -5.60
C ASN A 89 29.85 7.06 -4.28
N GLN A 90 28.95 8.04 -4.09
CA GLN A 90 28.96 8.94 -2.93
C GLN A 90 28.45 8.32 -1.62
N ASN A 91 27.87 7.11 -1.62
CA ASN A 91 27.49 6.40 -0.40
C ASN A 91 28.71 5.72 0.25
N ARG A 92 29.72 6.52 0.59
CA ARG A 92 31.00 6.04 1.14
C ARG A 92 31.58 7.09 2.08
N PHE A 93 31.68 6.74 3.36
CA PHE A 93 32.09 7.62 4.44
C PHE A 93 33.30 7.05 5.18
N GLU A 94 34.09 7.91 5.80
CA GLU A 94 35.30 7.49 6.54
C GLU A 94 34.97 6.97 7.93
N SER A 95 33.91 7.50 8.53
CA SER A 95 33.45 7.10 9.86
C SER A 95 31.97 6.74 9.88
N LEU A 96 31.59 5.97 10.88
CA LEU A 96 30.21 5.61 11.17
C LEU A 96 29.38 6.86 11.46
N GLU A 97 29.97 7.82 12.17
CA GLU A 97 29.36 9.08 12.59
C GLU A 97 29.03 9.95 11.37
N GLU A 98 29.97 10.10 10.44
CA GLU A 98 29.77 10.86 9.20
C GLU A 98 28.62 10.26 8.38
N CYS A 99 28.59 8.93 8.25
CA CYS A 99 27.51 8.24 7.57
C CYS A 99 26.17 8.51 8.24
N LYS A 100 26.09 8.40 9.58
CA LYS A 100 24.85 8.62 10.33
C LYS A 100 24.36 10.06 10.16
N GLU A 101 25.23 11.04 10.32
CA GLU A 101 24.88 12.46 10.19
C GLU A 101 24.33 12.81 8.80
N LYS A 102 24.92 12.21 7.75
CA LYS A 102 24.51 12.45 6.37
C LYS A 102 23.25 11.66 5.98
N CYS A 103 23.13 10.41 6.41
CA CYS A 103 22.16 9.48 5.85
C CYS A 103 21.15 8.90 6.86
N ALA A 104 21.55 8.65 8.11
CA ALA A 104 20.61 8.18 9.12
C ALA A 104 19.77 9.37 9.60
N ARG A 105 18.47 9.38 9.27
CA ARG A 105 17.56 10.31 9.92
C ARG A 105 17.17 9.75 11.28
N ASP A 106 17.32 10.55 12.32
CA ASP A 106 16.51 10.38 13.52
C ASP A 106 15.07 10.65 13.10
N TYR A 107 14.26 9.61 12.91
CA TYR A 107 12.82 9.80 12.78
C TYR A 107 12.37 10.54 14.05
N PRO A 108 11.85 11.78 13.96
CA PRO A 108 11.21 12.36 15.12
C PRO A 108 10.06 11.42 15.46
N LYS A 109 10.16 10.75 16.61
CA LYS A 109 9.00 10.10 17.24
C LYS A 109 7.97 11.21 17.35
N LYS A 110 7.00 11.27 16.43
CA LYS A 110 5.93 12.26 16.49
C LYS A 110 5.33 12.14 17.89
N THR A 111 5.57 13.14 18.73
CA THR A 111 4.86 13.29 19.99
C THR A 111 3.40 13.41 19.60
N GLY A 112 2.60 12.46 20.08
CA GLY A 112 1.26 12.18 19.56
C GLY A 112 0.45 13.45 19.36
N ARG A 113 0.16 13.78 18.10
CA ARG A 113 -0.88 14.76 17.79
C ARG A 113 -2.20 14.09 18.18
N LYS A 114 -2.77 14.47 19.31
CA LYS A 114 -4.16 14.12 19.65
C LYS A 114 -5.05 14.69 18.55
N LYS A 115 -5.52 13.83 17.66
CA LYS A 115 -6.52 14.19 16.64
C LYS A 115 -7.88 14.18 17.33
N THR A 116 -8.36 15.38 17.64
CA THR A 116 -9.75 15.60 18.07
C THR A 116 -10.67 15.48 16.87
N THR A 117 -11.74 14.69 17.08
CA THR A 117 -13.05 14.79 16.43
C THR A 117 -13.25 14.06 15.08
N LEU A 118 -13.89 12.89 15.19
CA LEU A 118 -15.07 12.44 14.44
C LEU A 118 -15.25 12.96 13.00
N GLN A 119 -14.36 12.55 12.09
CA GLN A 119 -14.61 12.38 10.67
C GLN A 119 -13.62 11.33 10.15
N LYS A 120 -14.05 10.45 9.24
CA LYS A 120 -13.18 9.46 8.59
C LYS A 120 -12.27 10.20 7.61
N GLU A 121 -11.31 10.94 8.14
CA GLU A 121 -10.30 11.62 7.35
C GLU A 121 -9.34 10.59 6.76
N LYS A 122 -9.05 10.73 5.47
CA LYS A 122 -8.09 9.88 4.75
C LYS A 122 -6.73 9.84 5.46
N PRO A 123 -5.96 8.74 5.26
CA PRO A 123 -4.65 8.59 5.88
C PRO A 123 -3.71 9.78 5.63
N ASP A 124 -2.84 10.07 6.61
CA ASP A 124 -1.84 11.15 6.53
C ASP A 124 -0.96 11.03 5.26
N PHE A 125 -0.69 9.82 4.80
CA PHE A 125 0.15 9.61 3.62
C PHE A 125 -0.52 10.08 2.32
N CYS A 126 -1.85 10.15 2.25
CA CYS A 126 -2.55 10.71 1.08
C CYS A 126 -2.22 12.18 0.84
N PHE A 127 -1.64 12.88 1.81
CA PHE A 127 -1.22 14.28 1.68
C PHE A 127 0.25 14.43 1.25
N LEU A 128 0.97 13.32 1.04
CA LEU A 128 2.34 13.35 0.53
C LEU A 128 2.31 13.59 -0.99
N GLU A 129 3.31 14.29 -1.51
CA GLU A 129 3.54 14.42 -2.96
C GLU A 129 3.97 13.06 -3.56
N GLU A 130 3.87 12.90 -4.87
CA GLU A 130 4.44 11.76 -5.56
C GLU A 130 5.97 11.68 -5.36
N ASP A 131 6.50 10.47 -5.21
CA ASP A 131 7.93 10.25 -5.04
C ASP A 131 8.41 9.14 -6.00
N PRO A 132 9.00 9.53 -7.16
CA PRO A 132 9.57 8.60 -8.12
C PRO A 132 10.65 7.68 -7.53
N GLY A 133 11.26 8.04 -6.40
CA GLY A 133 12.41 7.33 -5.85
C GLY A 133 13.68 7.51 -6.69
N ILE A 134 14.75 6.83 -6.28
CA ILE A 134 16.08 6.97 -6.93
C ILE A 134 16.29 6.00 -8.09
N CYS A 135 15.50 4.93 -8.14
CA CYS A 135 15.66 3.91 -9.17
C CYS A 135 15.19 4.43 -10.53
N ARG A 136 15.73 3.88 -11.61
CA ARG A 136 15.49 4.35 -12.99
C ARG A 136 14.45 3.51 -13.74
N GLY A 137 13.63 2.77 -13.02
CA GLY A 137 12.48 2.06 -13.58
C GLY A 137 11.47 3.03 -14.21
N TYR A 138 10.62 2.47 -15.06
CA TYR A 138 9.51 3.17 -15.69
C TYR A 138 8.21 2.42 -15.33
N ILE A 139 7.86 2.44 -14.05
CA ILE A 139 6.70 1.72 -13.53
C ILE A 139 5.57 2.72 -13.32
N THR A 140 4.45 2.53 -14.02
CA THR A 140 3.25 3.35 -13.80
C THR A 140 2.65 3.01 -12.44
N ARG A 141 2.50 4.02 -11.59
CA ARG A 141 1.82 3.94 -10.30
C ARG A 141 0.85 5.09 -10.15
N TYR A 142 -0.02 5.01 -9.18
CA TYR A 142 -1.01 6.05 -8.89
C TYR A 142 -0.71 6.72 -7.56
N PHE A 143 -1.00 8.01 -7.47
CA PHE A 143 -0.91 8.77 -6.24
C PHE A 143 -2.11 9.71 -6.15
N TYR A 144 -2.55 10.04 -4.95
CA TYR A 144 -3.57 11.05 -4.75
C TYR A 144 -2.94 12.44 -4.82
N ASN A 145 -3.34 13.22 -5.82
CA ASN A 145 -2.89 14.59 -5.98
C ASN A 145 -3.82 15.53 -5.20
N ASN A 146 -3.31 16.11 -4.11
CA ASN A 146 -4.10 17.01 -3.26
C ASN A 146 -4.44 18.36 -3.93
N GLN A 147 -3.74 18.74 -5.00
CA GLN A 147 -4.02 19.95 -5.77
C GLN A 147 -5.24 19.76 -6.68
N SER A 148 -5.28 18.65 -7.43
CA SER A 148 -6.40 18.31 -8.31
C SER A 148 -7.56 17.60 -7.60
N ARG A 149 -7.32 17.12 -6.37
CA ARG A 149 -8.24 16.29 -5.56
C ARG A 149 -8.59 14.97 -6.25
N GLN A 150 -7.68 14.42 -7.04
CA GLN A 150 -7.90 13.21 -7.82
C GLN A 150 -6.70 12.27 -7.75
N CYS A 151 -6.96 10.98 -7.95
CA CYS A 151 -5.89 10.02 -8.18
C CYS A 151 -5.34 10.14 -9.61
N GLU A 152 -4.03 10.42 -9.69
CA GLU A 152 -3.28 10.59 -10.94
C GLU A 152 -2.18 9.53 -11.04
N HIS A 153 -1.66 9.31 -12.25
CA HIS A 153 -0.56 8.37 -12.47
C HIS A 153 0.77 9.12 -12.53
N PHE A 154 1.83 8.49 -12.03
CA PHE A 154 3.20 9.00 -12.11
C PHE A 154 4.18 7.87 -12.45
N LYS A 155 5.39 8.25 -12.87
CA LYS A 155 6.47 7.31 -13.16
C LYS A 155 7.23 6.99 -11.88
N TYR A 156 7.00 5.80 -11.34
CA TYR A 156 7.77 5.26 -10.21
C TYR A 156 9.02 4.53 -10.69
N GLY A 157 10.13 4.82 -10.03
CA GLY A 157 11.45 4.27 -10.32
C GLY A 157 11.64 2.81 -9.91
N GLY A 158 10.78 2.29 -9.03
CA GLY A 158 10.81 0.89 -8.56
C GLY A 158 11.53 0.64 -7.24
N CYS A 159 12.03 1.68 -6.57
CA CYS A 159 12.54 1.56 -5.20
C CYS A 159 12.37 2.87 -4.43
N LEU A 160 12.34 2.76 -3.09
CA LEU A 160 12.06 3.87 -2.17
C LEU A 160 10.71 4.52 -2.49
N GLY A 161 10.60 5.84 -2.36
CA GLY A 161 9.35 6.55 -2.55
C GLY A 161 8.59 6.75 -1.25
N ASN A 162 7.30 7.04 -1.37
CA ASN A 162 6.41 7.14 -0.22
C ASN A 162 5.11 6.34 -0.34
N LEU A 163 4.31 6.33 0.73
CA LEU A 163 3.08 5.54 0.84
C LEU A 163 1.93 6.06 -0.05
N ASN A 164 2.03 7.27 -0.59
CA ASN A 164 1.14 7.74 -1.65
C ASN A 164 1.56 7.14 -3.00
N ASN A 165 1.52 5.81 -3.09
CA ASN A 165 1.99 5.03 -4.24
C ASN A 165 1.17 3.74 -4.32
N PHE A 166 0.19 3.73 -5.21
CA PHE A 166 -0.77 2.65 -5.40
C PHE A 166 -0.51 1.93 -6.72
N GLU A 167 -0.77 0.62 -6.75
CA GLU A 167 -0.61 -0.17 -7.96
C GLU A 167 -1.72 0.10 -8.97
N SER A 168 -2.93 0.40 -8.48
CA SER A 168 -4.10 0.67 -9.31
C SER A 168 -4.77 1.99 -8.97
N LEU A 169 -5.49 2.54 -9.96
CA LEU A 169 -6.31 3.75 -9.78
C LEU A 169 -7.37 3.54 -8.71
N ASP A 170 -8.06 2.40 -8.72
CA ASP A 170 -9.17 2.10 -7.80
C ASP A 170 -8.67 1.99 -6.35
N GLU A 171 -7.51 1.37 -6.13
CA GLU A 171 -6.87 1.33 -4.81
C GLU A 171 -6.60 2.74 -4.29
N CYS A 172 -6.06 3.63 -5.14
CA CYS A 172 -5.84 5.03 -4.76
C CYS A 172 -7.15 5.72 -4.39
N LYS A 173 -8.20 5.59 -5.22
CA LYS A 173 -9.49 6.26 -5.01
C LYS A 173 -10.15 5.81 -3.72
N ASN A 174 -10.24 4.50 -3.52
CA ASN A 174 -10.84 3.91 -2.32
C ASN A 174 -10.08 4.27 -1.04
N THR A 175 -8.78 4.57 -1.14
CA THR A 175 -7.94 4.92 0.00
C THR A 175 -7.94 6.42 0.31
N CYS A 176 -7.87 7.27 -0.71
CA CYS A 176 -7.52 8.69 -0.57
C CYS A 176 -8.52 9.69 -1.18
N GLU A 177 -9.48 9.26 -2.00
CA GLU A 177 -10.55 10.16 -2.44
C GLU A 177 -11.63 10.25 -1.35
N ASP A 178 -12.19 11.45 -1.20
CA ASP A 178 -13.20 11.69 -0.18
C ASP A 178 -14.53 11.05 -0.64
N THR A 179 -15.18 10.25 0.19
CA THR A 179 -16.47 9.60 -0.13
C THR A 179 -17.66 10.57 -0.13
N LEU A 180 -17.41 11.88 -0.25
CA LEU A 180 -18.43 12.93 -0.15
C LEU A 180 -19.17 13.15 -1.46
N ASN A 181 -19.81 12.10 -1.97
CA ASN A 181 -20.80 12.21 -3.05
C ASN A 181 -22.18 11.65 -2.67
N ASP A 182 -22.48 11.42 -1.39
CA ASP A 182 -23.84 11.09 -0.96
C ASP A 182 -24.22 11.61 0.44
N PHE A 183 -23.81 12.84 0.77
CA PHE A 183 -24.62 13.63 1.68
C PHE A 183 -25.26 14.73 0.85
N GLN A 184 -26.45 14.42 0.33
CA GLN A 184 -27.47 15.45 0.19
C GLN A 184 -27.60 16.09 1.57
N VAL A 185 -26.93 17.23 1.75
CA VAL A 185 -27.27 18.15 2.82
C VAL A 185 -28.61 18.72 2.40
N ASP A 186 -29.68 18.00 2.72
CA ASP A 186 -31.00 18.58 2.76
C ASP A 186 -30.91 19.75 3.74
N ASP A 187 -31.13 20.93 3.16
CA ASP A 187 -31.24 22.23 3.77
C ASP A 187 -32.21 22.20 4.96
N TYR A 188 -31.72 21.84 6.15
CA TYR A 188 -32.38 22.22 7.39
C TYR A 188 -31.96 23.64 7.74
N ARG A 189 -32.59 24.59 7.03
CA ARG A 189 -32.77 25.95 7.50
C ARG A 189 -33.48 25.92 8.85
N THR A 190 -32.73 25.87 9.95
CA THR A 190 -33.30 26.16 11.27
C THR A 190 -33.54 27.67 11.32
N GLN A 191 -34.76 28.07 10.94
CA GLN A 191 -35.35 29.33 11.38
C GLN A 191 -35.33 29.31 12.92
N LEU A 192 -34.53 30.19 13.50
CA LEU A 192 -34.72 30.60 14.89
C LEU A 192 -35.96 31.49 14.91
N ASP A 193 -37.12 30.92 15.23
CA ASP A 193 -38.27 31.70 15.66
C ASP A 193 -38.54 31.45 17.16
N PRO A 194 -38.69 32.50 17.97
CA PRO A 194 -38.99 32.41 19.38
C PRO A 194 -40.51 32.43 19.56
N VAL A 195 -41.14 31.41 20.15
CA VAL A 195 -42.52 31.59 20.62
C VAL A 195 -42.75 30.97 21.99
N ASN A 196 -43.12 31.90 22.87
CA ASN A 196 -43.62 31.84 24.21
C ASN A 196 -45.05 31.26 24.26
N ASN A 197 -45.49 30.85 25.45
CA ASN A 197 -46.74 30.16 25.72
C ASN A 197 -48.04 30.97 25.45
N ASP A 198 -49.12 30.18 25.39
CA ASP A 198 -50.52 30.46 25.77
C ASP A 198 -51.55 30.98 24.72
N SER A 199 -52.44 30.02 24.38
CA SER A 199 -53.89 30.07 24.60
C SER A 199 -54.85 30.65 23.55
N LEU A 200 -55.95 29.90 23.42
CA LEU A 200 -57.30 30.17 22.89
C LEU A 200 -57.64 29.86 21.42
N THR A 201 -58.79 29.19 21.35
CA THR A 201 -59.50 28.50 20.26
C THR A 201 -60.26 29.41 19.28
N LEU A 202 -60.42 29.00 18.01
CA LEU A 202 -61.74 28.89 17.33
C LEU A 202 -61.63 28.16 15.96
N GLN A 203 -62.71 27.46 15.58
CA GLN A 203 -62.88 26.65 14.35
C GLN A 203 -63.28 27.49 13.08
N PRO A 204 -63.88 26.93 12.00
CA PRO A 204 -63.23 26.64 10.72
C PRO A 204 -63.85 27.37 9.51
N THR A 205 -63.08 27.79 8.51
CA THR A 205 -63.69 28.32 7.27
C THR A 205 -62.84 28.13 6.01
N LYS A 206 -63.40 27.28 5.13
CA LYS A 206 -63.48 27.34 3.66
C LYS A 206 -62.22 27.40 2.80
N LEU A 207 -62.01 26.28 2.12
CA LEU A 207 -61.25 26.09 0.89
C LEU A 207 -62.02 26.64 -0.34
N PRO A 208 -61.37 27.33 -1.30
CA PRO A 208 -61.88 27.45 -2.65
C PRO A 208 -61.15 26.48 -3.59
N SER A 209 -61.94 25.71 -4.33
CA SER A 209 -61.51 24.87 -5.44
C SER A 209 -61.23 25.71 -6.68
N PHE A 210 -60.22 25.36 -7.47
CA PHE A 210 -60.33 25.39 -8.92
C PHE A 210 -59.45 24.30 -9.56
N LEU A 211 -60.13 23.41 -10.29
CA LEU A 211 -59.64 22.60 -11.43
C LEU A 211 -58.86 21.31 -11.14
N ALA A 212 -59.60 20.28 -10.73
CA ALA A 212 -59.37 18.91 -11.17
C ALA A 212 -60.53 18.49 -12.09
N LEU A 213 -60.27 18.28 -13.38
CA LEU A 213 -61.18 17.56 -14.27
C LEU A 213 -60.39 16.66 -15.23
N CYS A 214 -60.68 15.36 -15.09
CA CYS A 214 -60.63 14.29 -16.08
C CYS A 214 -59.30 13.94 -16.74
N PHE A 215 -58.66 12.87 -16.23
CA PHE A 215 -58.38 11.69 -17.05
C PHE A 215 -58.45 10.43 -16.18
N SER A 216 -59.61 9.78 -16.20
CA SER A 216 -59.76 8.36 -15.90
C SER A 216 -60.62 7.79 -17.01
N LEU A 217 -60.11 6.75 -17.65
CA LEU A 217 -60.79 5.52 -18.12
C LEU A 217 -59.86 4.88 -19.17
N THR A 218 -59.04 3.91 -18.76
CA THR A 218 -59.30 2.47 -18.95
C THR A 218 -59.23 2.05 -20.42
N PHE A 219 -58.03 1.64 -20.87
CA PHE A 219 -57.91 0.62 -21.92
C PHE A 219 -56.95 -0.47 -21.45
N CYS A 220 -57.53 -1.38 -20.69
CA CYS A 220 -57.17 -2.78 -20.72
C CYS A 220 -57.47 -3.28 -22.15
N PHE A 221 -56.48 -3.73 -22.92
CA PHE A 221 -56.57 -4.93 -23.74
C PHE A 221 -55.17 -5.38 -24.13
N ILE A 222 -54.84 -6.55 -23.62
CA ILE A 222 -53.62 -7.30 -23.81
C ILE A 222 -53.48 -7.71 -25.28
N ARG A 223 -52.25 -7.64 -25.76
CA ARG A 223 -51.76 -8.13 -27.06
C ARG A 223 -52.29 -9.53 -27.38
N LEU A 224 -53.00 -9.66 -28.49
CA LEU A 224 -52.99 -10.89 -29.31
C LEU A 224 -52.56 -10.54 -30.74
N ASN A 225 -51.88 -11.51 -31.34
CA ASN A 225 -51.47 -11.64 -32.75
C ASN A 225 -50.06 -11.17 -33.11
N ILE A 226 -49.13 -12.11 -32.86
CA ILE A 226 -48.02 -12.42 -33.73
C ILE A 226 -48.57 -13.08 -35.03
N THR A 227 -47.80 -12.90 -36.09
CA THR A 227 -48.00 -13.09 -37.54
C THR A 227 -48.40 -14.47 -38.07
N CYS A 228 -48.84 -14.43 -39.35
CA CYS A 228 -49.03 -15.48 -40.36
C CYS A 228 -48.14 -16.72 -40.25
#